data_AF-A0A524I8Q5-F1
#
_entry.id   AF-A0A524I8Q5-F1
#
_cell.length_a   1.000
_cell.length_b   1.000
_cell.length_c   1.000
_cell.angle_alpha   90.00
_cell.angle_beta   90.00
_cell.angle_gamma   90.00
#
_symmetry.space_group_name_H-M   'P 1'
#
loop_
_entity.id
_entity.type
_entity.pdbx_description
1 polymer ?
#
loop_
_entity_poly.entity_id
_entity_poly.type
_entity_poly.pdbx_seq_one_letter_code
_entity_poly.pdbx_strand_id
1 'polypeptide(L)'
;MKRLFRRGLFGSVYAAAALSLVYFLLVRFLPFPDPAFRAEMAEASRLMAAADAAIKECRESRGIPIDFAADPNGTGLIGLETSAITTSAGRLEAKRTTTNPNFAGLVLSLLHEAGARRGDAVAIGASSSFPALIVATLSAAKAMGVEPLIIS
;
A
#
# COMPACT_ATOMS: atom_id res chain seq x y z
N MET A 1 30.06 -40.92 -26.10
CA MET A 1 29.70 -39.52 -25.75
C MET A 1 28.27 -39.30 -25.22
N LYS A 2 27.25 -40.13 -25.52
CA LYS A 2 25.86 -39.92 -24.99
C LYS A 2 25.66 -40.15 -23.47
N ARG A 3 26.56 -40.87 -22.79
CA ARG A 3 26.44 -41.18 -21.34
C ARG A 3 26.89 -40.06 -20.39
N LEU A 4 27.81 -39.19 -20.81
CA LEU A 4 28.28 -38.08 -19.97
C LEU A 4 27.26 -36.93 -19.91
N PHE A 5 26.57 -36.65 -21.02
CA PHE A 5 25.57 -35.58 -21.11
C PHE A 5 24.31 -35.86 -20.26
N ARG A 6 23.93 -37.13 -20.09
CA ARG A 6 22.79 -37.53 -19.25
C ARG A 6 23.04 -37.28 -17.76
N ARG A 7 24.27 -37.51 -17.24
CA ARG A 7 24.57 -37.35 -15.80
C ARG A 7 24.48 -35.89 -15.32
N GLY A 8 24.90 -34.92 -16.15
CA GLY A 8 24.80 -33.50 -15.81
C GLY A 8 23.37 -32.98 -15.75
N LEU A 9 22.51 -33.45 -16.67
CA LEU A 9 21.10 -33.06 -16.73
C LEU A 9 20.28 -33.60 -15.55
N PHE A 10 20.52 -34.85 -15.14
CA PHE A 10 19.84 -35.39 -13.95
C PHE A 10 20.30 -34.71 -12.66
N GLY A 11 21.59 -34.38 -12.54
CA GLY A 11 22.12 -33.66 -11.37
C GLY A 11 21.50 -32.27 -11.19
N SER A 12 21.36 -31.50 -12.26
CA SER A 12 20.71 -30.18 -12.20
C SER A 12 19.22 -30.26 -11.87
N VAL A 13 18.51 -31.28 -12.36
CA VAL A 13 17.10 -31.51 -12.01
C VAL A 13 16.95 -31.85 -10.53
N TYR A 14 17.79 -32.72 -9.97
CA TYR A 14 17.74 -33.02 -8.53
C TYR A 14 18.13 -31.82 -7.67
N ALA A 15 19.11 -31.01 -8.11
CA ALA A 15 19.49 -29.79 -7.41
C ALA A 15 18.34 -28.76 -7.40
N ALA A 16 17.67 -28.56 -8.54
CA ALA A 16 16.50 -27.69 -8.63
C ALA A 16 15.36 -28.20 -7.75
N ALA A 17 15.07 -29.51 -7.77
CA ALA A 17 14.05 -30.11 -6.93
C ALA A 17 14.36 -29.95 -5.43
N ALA A 18 15.62 -30.15 -5.03
CA ALA A 18 16.06 -29.92 -3.65
C ALA A 18 15.94 -28.45 -3.25
N LEU A 19 16.35 -27.52 -4.13
CA LEU A 19 16.21 -26.08 -3.88
C LEU A 19 14.73 -25.67 -3.75
N SER A 20 13.85 -26.18 -4.62
CA SER A 20 12.41 -25.94 -4.53
C SER A 20 11.81 -26.52 -3.26
N LEU A 21 12.25 -27.71 -2.83
CA LEU A 21 11.80 -28.32 -1.58
C LEU A 21 12.28 -27.52 -0.37
N VAL A 22 13.54 -27.09 -0.35
CA VAL A 22 14.08 -26.22 0.71
C VAL A 22 13.31 -24.90 0.76
N TYR A 23 13.08 -24.27 -0.38
CA TYR A 23 12.26 -23.05 -0.46
C TYR A 23 10.84 -23.27 0.06
N PHE A 24 10.19 -24.36 -0.33
CA PHE A 24 8.85 -24.71 0.17
C PHE A 24 8.83 -24.93 1.69
N LEU A 25 9.81 -25.65 2.23
CA LEU A 25 9.92 -25.87 3.67
C LEU A 25 10.19 -24.55 4.41
N LEU A 26 11.06 -23.69 3.88
CA LEU A 26 11.30 -22.35 4.43
C LEU A 26 10.00 -21.54 4.45
N VAL A 27 9.25 -21.49 3.35
CA VAL A 27 7.97 -20.76 3.28
C VAL A 27 6.93 -21.35 4.25
N ARG A 28 6.94 -22.68 4.44
CA ARG A 28 5.97 -23.37 5.29
C ARG A 28 6.22 -23.20 6.78
N PHE A 29 7.48 -23.12 7.19
CA PHE A 29 7.91 -23.18 8.59
C PHE A 29 8.49 -21.86 9.12
N LEU A 30 8.85 -20.89 8.27
CA LEU A 30 9.18 -19.54 8.73
C LEU A 30 7.92 -18.80 9.19
N PRO A 31 8.02 -17.96 10.24
CA PRO A 31 6.90 -17.15 10.70
C PRO A 31 6.64 -16.04 9.68
N PHE A 32 5.62 -16.22 8.84
CA PHE A 32 5.04 -15.12 8.07
C PHE A 32 4.00 -14.39 8.92
N PRO A 33 3.69 -13.12 8.61
CA PRO A 33 2.61 -12.40 9.28
C PRO A 33 1.32 -13.24 9.28
N ASP A 34 0.51 -13.12 10.32
CA ASP A 34 -0.75 -13.86 10.43
C ASP A 34 -1.55 -13.73 9.12
N PRO A 35 -2.03 -14.84 8.51
CA PRO A 35 -2.93 -14.77 7.35
C PRO A 35 -4.11 -13.81 7.54
N ALA A 36 -4.65 -13.71 8.76
CA ALA A 36 -5.71 -12.75 9.09
C ALA A 36 -5.23 -11.30 8.96
N PHE A 37 -4.06 -11.00 9.53
CA PHE A 37 -3.44 -9.68 9.41
C PHE A 37 -3.15 -9.29 7.95
N ARG A 38 -2.68 -10.24 7.12
CA ARG A 38 -2.53 -9.98 5.67
C ARG A 38 -3.86 -9.70 4.98
N ALA A 39 -4.93 -10.38 5.38
CA ALA A 39 -6.26 -10.13 4.84
C ALA A 39 -6.78 -8.74 5.24
N GLU A 40 -6.52 -8.28 6.47
CA GLU A 40 -6.83 -6.91 6.90
C GLU A 40 -6.05 -5.87 6.11
N MET A 41 -4.74 -6.06 5.91
CA MET A 41 -3.93 -5.18 5.06
C MET A 41 -4.47 -5.12 3.62
N ALA A 42 -4.85 -6.27 3.05
CA ALA A 42 -5.43 -6.34 1.71
C ALA A 42 -6.79 -5.63 1.64
N GLU A 43 -7.62 -5.75 2.67
CA GLU A 43 -8.88 -5.03 2.78
C GLU A 43 -8.67 -3.52 2.87
N ALA A 44 -7.69 -3.05 3.66
CA ALA A 44 -7.31 -1.65 3.71
C ALA A 44 -6.92 -1.11 2.32
N SER A 45 -6.10 -1.86 1.57
CA SER A 45 -5.73 -1.50 0.20
C SER A 45 -6.94 -1.46 -0.74
N ARG A 46 -7.86 -2.41 -0.61
CA ARG A 46 -9.11 -2.45 -1.42
C ARG A 46 -10.00 -1.26 -1.13
N LEU A 47 -10.14 -0.89 0.15
CA LEU A 47 -10.91 0.28 0.58
C LEU A 47 -10.31 1.59 0.04
N MET A 48 -8.97 1.72 0.07
CA MET A 48 -8.30 2.89 -0.50
C MET A 48 -8.52 2.95 -2.01
N ALA A 49 -8.32 1.85 -2.75
CA ALA A 49 -8.56 1.83 -4.19
C ALA A 49 -10.00 2.23 -4.56
N ALA A 50 -10.99 1.80 -3.78
CA ALA A 50 -12.38 2.20 -3.97
C ALA A 50 -12.61 3.70 -3.66
N ALA A 51 -11.99 4.21 -2.60
CA ALA A 51 -12.06 5.64 -2.25
C ALA A 51 -11.38 6.51 -3.31
N ASP A 52 -10.21 6.11 -3.80
CA ASP A 52 -9.47 6.80 -4.85
C ASP A 52 -10.32 6.91 -6.13
N ALA A 53 -10.97 5.80 -6.53
CA ALA A 53 -11.88 5.79 -7.67
C ALA A 53 -13.07 6.74 -7.48
N ALA A 54 -13.71 6.73 -6.31
CA ALA A 54 -14.82 7.62 -5.99
C ALA A 54 -14.40 9.11 -5.98
N ILE A 55 -13.19 9.41 -5.47
CA ILE A 55 -12.64 10.77 -5.48
C ILE A 55 -12.37 11.21 -6.92
N LYS A 56 -11.78 10.36 -7.75
CA LYS A 56 -11.51 10.64 -9.16
C LYS A 56 -12.80 10.93 -9.93
N GLU A 57 -13.82 10.09 -9.79
CA GLU A 57 -15.14 10.30 -10.40
C GLU A 57 -15.78 11.62 -9.95
N CYS A 58 -15.71 11.93 -8.65
CA CYS A 58 -16.21 13.19 -8.10
C CYS A 58 -15.49 14.41 -8.72
N ARG A 59 -14.15 14.35 -8.87
CA ARG A 59 -13.37 15.41 -9.52
C ARG A 59 -13.77 15.60 -10.97
N GLU A 60 -13.90 14.51 -11.72
CA GLU A 60 -14.32 14.53 -13.12
C GLU A 60 -15.72 15.13 -13.28
N SER A 61 -16.68 14.75 -12.43
CA SER A 61 -18.04 15.29 -12.43
C SER A 61 -18.11 16.80 -12.17
N ARG A 62 -17.09 17.35 -11.48
CA ARG A 62 -16.96 18.78 -11.16
C ARG A 62 -16.06 19.54 -12.12
N GLY A 63 -15.54 18.88 -13.15
CA GLY A 63 -14.61 19.48 -14.12
C GLY A 63 -13.28 19.94 -13.50
N ILE A 64 -12.86 19.33 -12.38
CA ILE A 64 -11.59 19.67 -11.73
C ILE A 64 -10.46 18.93 -12.45
N PRO A 65 -9.52 19.63 -13.12
CA PRO A 65 -8.49 18.99 -13.94
C PRO A 65 -7.50 18.20 -13.08
N ILE A 66 -6.90 17.17 -13.68
CA ILE A 66 -5.75 16.45 -13.12
C ILE A 66 -4.52 16.91 -13.90
N ASP A 67 -3.50 17.36 -13.18
CA ASP A 67 -2.19 17.64 -13.78
C ASP A 67 -1.46 16.31 -14.02
N PHE A 68 -1.52 15.81 -15.25
CA PHE A 68 -0.84 14.57 -15.62
C PHE A 68 0.69 14.66 -15.62
N ALA A 69 1.27 15.87 -15.63
CA ALA A 69 2.71 16.03 -15.45
C ALA A 69 3.10 15.71 -14.01
N ALA A 70 2.28 16.10 -13.03
CA ALA A 70 2.46 15.81 -11.61
C ALA A 70 1.89 14.43 -11.20
N ASP A 71 0.80 13.98 -11.82
CA ASP A 71 0.08 12.74 -11.52
C ASP A 71 -0.06 11.86 -12.79
N PRO A 72 1.01 11.18 -13.21
CA PRO A 72 1.01 10.41 -14.46
C PRO A 72 0.03 9.22 -14.43
N ASN A 73 -0.36 8.75 -13.25
CA ASN A 73 -1.33 7.67 -13.07
C ASN A 73 -2.77 8.18 -13.03
N GLY A 74 -2.98 9.50 -13.11
CA GLY A 74 -4.32 10.10 -13.12
C GLY A 74 -5.11 9.81 -11.86
N THR A 75 -4.45 9.68 -10.70
CA THR A 75 -5.11 9.31 -9.44
C THR A 75 -6.06 10.40 -8.94
N GLY A 76 -5.76 11.66 -9.25
CA GLY A 76 -6.49 12.82 -8.74
C GLY A 76 -6.18 13.16 -7.29
N LEU A 77 -5.15 12.53 -6.70
CA LEU A 77 -4.75 12.69 -5.30
C LEU A 77 -3.42 13.42 -5.11
N ILE A 78 -2.79 13.88 -6.19
CA ILE A 78 -1.69 14.83 -6.13
C ILE A 78 -2.28 16.24 -5.95
N GLY A 79 -2.09 16.81 -4.77
CA GLY A 79 -2.53 18.18 -4.45
C GLY A 79 -1.72 19.25 -5.20
N LEU A 80 -2.18 20.50 -5.12
CA LEU A 80 -1.49 21.65 -5.69
C LEU A 80 -0.07 21.77 -5.11
N GLU A 81 0.91 22.06 -5.97
CA GLU A 81 2.30 22.28 -5.54
C GLU A 81 2.44 23.58 -4.74
N THR A 82 1.75 24.64 -5.18
CA THR A 82 1.72 25.93 -4.52
C THR A 82 0.28 26.43 -4.39
N SER A 83 -0.05 26.94 -3.21
CA SER A 83 -1.29 27.67 -2.90
C SER A 83 -0.98 28.82 -1.96
N ALA A 84 -1.89 29.78 -1.82
CA ALA A 84 -1.72 30.97 -0.98
C ALA A 84 -1.38 30.67 0.49
N ILE A 85 -1.61 29.43 0.96
CA ILE A 85 -1.36 28.98 2.33
C ILE A 85 -0.21 27.96 2.45
N THR A 86 0.58 27.73 1.38
CA THR A 86 1.63 26.69 1.38
C THR A 86 2.98 27.29 1.74
N THR A 87 3.64 26.76 2.77
CA THR A 87 4.91 27.30 3.29
C THR A 87 6.14 26.49 2.86
N SER A 88 5.99 25.27 2.35
CA SER A 88 7.11 24.42 1.91
C SER A 88 6.69 23.42 0.82
N ALA A 89 7.54 23.27 -0.21
CA ALA A 89 7.33 22.28 -1.26
C ALA A 89 7.77 20.89 -0.76
N GLY A 90 6.81 19.99 -0.53
CA GLY A 90 7.11 18.57 -0.31
C GLY A 90 7.64 17.91 -1.58
N ARG A 91 8.34 16.78 -1.46
CA ARG A 91 8.87 16.04 -2.63
C ARG A 91 7.75 15.37 -3.42
N LEU A 92 7.63 15.71 -4.71
CA LEU A 92 6.60 15.15 -5.59
C LEU A 92 6.67 13.62 -5.69
N GLU A 93 7.88 13.04 -5.70
CA GLU A 93 8.05 11.59 -5.75
C GLU A 93 7.46 10.91 -4.51
N ALA A 94 7.63 11.51 -3.33
CA ALA A 94 7.03 10.98 -2.11
C ALA A 94 5.50 11.04 -2.18
N LYS A 95 4.94 12.14 -2.68
CA LYS A 95 3.48 12.30 -2.85
C LYS A 95 2.92 11.24 -3.81
N ARG A 96 3.60 11.00 -4.94
CA ARG A 96 3.24 9.95 -5.90
C ARG A 96 3.28 8.56 -5.29
N THR A 97 4.28 8.26 -4.47
CA THR A 97 4.35 6.94 -3.81
C THR A 97 3.12 6.69 -2.92
N THR A 98 2.62 7.73 -2.24
CA THR A 98 1.43 7.60 -1.38
C THR A 98 0.13 7.36 -2.14
N THR A 99 0.09 7.52 -3.47
CA THR A 99 -1.13 7.25 -4.26
C THR A 99 -1.30 5.76 -4.61
N ASN A 100 -0.36 4.90 -4.24
CA ASN A 100 -0.52 3.46 -4.38
C ASN A 100 -1.48 2.93 -3.30
N PRO A 101 -2.59 2.24 -3.64
CA PRO A 101 -3.53 1.73 -2.65
C PRO A 101 -2.91 0.83 -1.56
N ASN A 102 -1.79 0.17 -1.85
CA ASN A 102 -1.06 -0.62 -0.85
C ASN A 102 -0.50 0.20 0.31
N PHE A 103 -0.46 1.53 0.21
CA PHE A 103 -0.11 2.40 1.33
C PHE A 103 -1.10 2.27 2.48
N ALA A 104 -2.38 1.99 2.23
CA ALA A 104 -3.35 1.74 3.31
C ALA A 104 -3.00 0.47 4.10
N GLY A 105 -2.60 -0.61 3.42
CA GLY A 105 -2.09 -1.82 4.08
C GLY A 105 -0.83 -1.54 4.91
N LEU A 106 0.09 -0.71 4.40
CA LEU A 106 1.27 -0.26 5.16
C LEU A 106 0.86 0.53 6.41
N VAL A 107 -0.06 1.50 6.30
CA VAL A 107 -0.52 2.28 7.46
C VAL A 107 -1.20 1.38 8.50
N LEU A 108 -2.02 0.41 8.08
CA LEU A 108 -2.59 -0.57 9.00
C LEU A 108 -1.50 -1.34 9.75
N SER A 109 -0.44 -1.76 9.05
CA SER A 109 0.69 -2.43 9.68
C SER A 109 1.40 -1.55 10.71
N LEU A 110 1.58 -0.26 10.41
CA LEU A 110 2.20 0.69 11.34
C LEU A 110 1.31 0.96 12.56
N LEU A 111 -0.02 1.02 12.39
CA LEU A 111 -0.96 1.14 13.51
C LEU A 111 -0.92 -0.09 14.41
N HIS A 112 -0.86 -1.28 13.81
CA HIS A 112 -0.71 -2.53 14.55
C HIS A 112 0.64 -2.58 15.31
N GLU A 113 1.74 -2.16 14.68
CA GLU A 113 3.05 -2.06 15.32
C GLU A 113 3.06 -1.04 16.49
N ALA A 114 2.32 0.06 16.34
CA ALA A 114 2.08 1.03 17.40
C ALA A 114 1.16 0.51 18.54
N GLY A 115 0.62 -0.70 18.39
CA GLY A 115 -0.19 -1.36 19.41
C GLY A 115 -1.68 -0.97 19.41
N ALA A 116 -2.15 -0.27 18.38
CA ALA A 116 -3.58 0.02 18.22
C ALA A 116 -4.38 -1.27 18.07
N ARG A 117 -5.63 -1.25 18.56
CA ARG A 117 -6.54 -2.40 18.54
C ARG A 117 -7.91 -1.94 18.10
N ARG A 118 -8.70 -2.86 17.55
CA ARG A 118 -10.11 -2.62 17.21
C ARG A 118 -10.85 -1.96 18.39
N GLY A 119 -11.53 -0.86 18.12
CA GLY A 119 -12.25 -0.06 19.10
C GLY A 119 -11.44 1.07 19.74
N ASP A 120 -10.12 1.12 19.55
CA ASP A 120 -9.30 2.25 19.99
C ASP A 120 -9.59 3.49 19.15
N ALA A 121 -9.40 4.67 19.73
CA ALA A 121 -9.42 5.93 19.01
C ALA A 121 -8.00 6.31 18.53
N VAL A 122 -7.88 6.75 17.27
CA VAL A 122 -6.61 7.19 16.68
C VAL A 122 -6.76 8.63 16.18
N ALA A 123 -5.96 9.55 16.74
CA ALA A 123 -5.90 10.92 16.26
C ALA A 123 -5.08 11.02 14.97
N ILE A 124 -5.64 11.66 13.94
CA ILE A 124 -5.04 11.80 12.62
C ILE A 124 -4.85 13.29 12.31
N GLY A 125 -3.58 13.72 12.28
CA GLY A 125 -3.21 15.04 11.77
C GLY A 125 -3.26 15.07 10.24
N ALA A 126 -4.38 15.54 9.69
CA ALA A 126 -4.67 15.48 8.27
C ALA A 126 -4.25 16.76 7.53
N SER A 127 -2.95 16.93 7.30
CA SER A 127 -2.48 18.04 6.46
C SER A 127 -2.77 17.76 4.97
N SER A 128 -3.33 18.74 4.26
CA SER A 128 -3.65 18.64 2.81
C SER A 128 -2.44 18.49 1.87
N SER A 129 -1.22 18.36 2.41
CA SER A 129 0.00 18.17 1.62
C SER A 129 0.09 16.79 0.97
N PHE A 130 -0.46 15.76 1.64
CA PHE A 130 -0.53 14.37 1.16
C PHE A 130 -1.98 13.86 1.19
N PRO A 131 -2.84 14.29 0.25
CA PRO A 131 -4.25 13.87 0.21
C PRO A 131 -4.39 12.34 0.17
N ALA A 132 -3.57 11.65 -0.63
CA ALA A 132 -3.60 10.19 -0.72
C ALA A 132 -3.28 9.50 0.62
N LEU A 133 -2.39 10.07 1.44
CA LEU A 133 -2.04 9.49 2.73
C LEU A 133 -3.17 9.64 3.76
N ILE A 134 -3.99 10.70 3.65
CA ILE A 134 -5.21 10.85 4.45
C ILE A 134 -6.19 9.73 4.09
N VAL A 135 -6.41 9.48 2.79
CA VAL A 135 -7.29 8.40 2.31
C VAL A 135 -6.77 7.02 2.73
N ALA A 136 -5.46 6.80 2.62
CA ALA A 136 -4.80 5.57 3.07
C ALA A 136 -5.03 5.33 4.58
N THR A 137 -4.86 6.37 5.40
CA THR A 137 -5.01 6.29 6.86
C THR A 137 -6.46 6.02 7.26
N LEU A 138 -7.43 6.70 6.62
CA LEU A 138 -8.85 6.44 6.87
C LEU A 138 -9.28 5.03 6.44
N SER A 139 -8.73 4.54 5.33
CA SER A 139 -8.98 3.19 4.83
C SER A 139 -8.41 2.12 5.75
N ALA A 140 -7.19 2.33 6.24
CA ALA A 140 -6.54 1.50 7.25
C ALA A 140 -7.34 1.48 8.56
N ALA A 141 -7.76 2.66 9.05
CA ALA A 141 -8.55 2.79 10.26
C ALA A 141 -9.86 2.00 10.17
N LYS A 142 -10.56 2.13 9.03
CA LYS A 142 -11.80 1.38 8.77
C LYS A 142 -11.58 -0.13 8.71
N ALA A 143 -10.53 -0.61 8.02
CA ALA A 143 -10.24 -2.03 7.94
C ALA A 143 -9.90 -2.64 9.32
N MET A 144 -9.08 -1.93 10.10
CA MET A 144 -8.69 -2.33 11.46
C MET A 144 -9.83 -2.20 12.48
N GLY A 145 -10.82 -1.35 12.19
CA GLY A 145 -11.94 -1.05 13.08
C GLY A 145 -11.53 -0.18 14.28
N VAL A 146 -10.59 0.74 14.08
CA VAL A 146 -10.29 1.83 15.02
C VAL A 146 -11.14 3.07 14.66
N GLU A 147 -11.40 3.92 15.64
CA GLU A 147 -12.15 5.16 15.45
C GLU A 147 -11.20 6.33 15.10
N PRO A 148 -11.27 6.88 13.87
CA PRO A 148 -10.42 7.98 13.47
C PRO A 148 -10.92 9.34 14.00
N LEU A 149 -10.05 10.11 14.66
CA LEU A 149 -10.31 11.49 15.07
C LEU A 149 -9.49 12.45 14.20
N ILE A 150 -10.12 13.09 13.22
CA ILE A 150 -9.45 14.00 12.29
C ILE A 150 -9.17 15.37 12.94
N ILE A 151 -7.93 15.82 12.84
CA ILE A 151 -7.47 17.16 13.23
C ILE A 151 -6.84 17.79 11.98
N SER A 152 -7.36 18.94 11.54
CA SER A 152 -6.96 19.60 10.29
C SER A 152 -6.68 21.09 10.48
#